data_AF-A0A554XGL3-F1
#
_entry.id   AF-A0A554XGL3-F1
#
_cell.length_a   1.000
_cell.length_b   1.000
_cell.length_c   1.000
_cell.angle_alpha   90.00
_cell.angle_beta   90.00
_cell.angle_gamma   90.00
#
_symmetry.space_group_name_H-M   'P 1'
#
loop_
_entity.id
_entity.type
_entity.pdbx_description
1 polymer ?
#
loop_
_entity_poly.entity_id
_entity_poly.type
_entity_poly.pdbx_seq_one_letter_code
_entity_poly.pdbx_strand_id
1 'polypeptide(L)'
;MKLTVNRRTAIVAVSGVLLGSAAWAQQLTLRVHHFLPAQASIPRLVIEPWAKKIEADSGGRIRVQVFPAMQLGGTPPQLYDQVKDGVVDVVWTVLGHTPGRFPKMEVFELPFIAPSHERTAEVTSKAAWDYA
;
A
#
# COMPACT_ATOMS: atom_id res chain seq x y z
N MET A 1 39.80 -3.30 54.86
CA MET A 1 39.07 -2.03 54.67
C MET A 1 37.59 -2.36 54.55
N LYS A 2 36.77 -2.12 55.58
CA LYS A 2 35.33 -2.43 55.59
C LYS A 2 34.56 -1.15 55.23
N LEU A 3 33.90 -1.14 54.08
CA LEU A 3 33.01 -0.05 53.67
C LEU A 3 31.67 -0.19 54.39
N THR A 4 31.38 0.73 55.31
CA THR A 4 30.10 0.81 56.00
C THR A 4 29.16 1.68 55.17
N VAL A 5 28.19 1.07 54.47
CA VAL A 5 27.18 1.81 53.70
C VAL A 5 26.03 2.22 54.62
N ASN A 6 25.73 3.52 54.66
CA ASN A 6 24.75 4.11 55.57
C ASN A 6 23.32 3.97 55.00
N ARG A 7 22.38 3.41 55.79
CA ARG A 7 21.02 3.02 55.37
C ARG A 7 20.07 4.17 54.99
N ARG A 8 20.52 5.43 55.04
CA ARG A 8 19.66 6.62 54.85
C ARG A 8 19.65 7.16 53.42
N THR A 9 20.46 6.62 52.52
CA THR A 9 20.62 7.14 51.15
C THR A 9 19.91 6.30 50.07
N ALA A 10 18.90 5.51 50.44
CA ALA A 10 18.29 4.52 49.54
C ALA A 10 16.91 4.91 48.99
N ILE A 11 16.39 6.12 49.22
CA ILE A 11 14.99 6.46 48.89
C ILE A 11 14.81 7.39 47.68
N VAL A 12 15.87 7.96 47.09
CA VAL A 12 15.70 8.99 46.02
C VAL A 12 15.62 8.41 44.59
N ALA A 13 15.81 7.11 44.38
CA ALA A 13 15.99 6.54 43.03
C ALA A 13 14.83 5.68 42.49
N VAL A 14 13.56 6.02 42.76
CA VAL A 14 12.42 5.23 42.21
C VAL A 14 11.42 6.06 41.38
N SER A 15 11.45 7.39 41.41
CA SER A 15 10.39 8.20 40.77
C SER A 15 10.60 8.52 39.28
N GLY A 16 11.66 8.02 38.64
CA GLY A 16 12.06 8.47 37.30
C GLY A 16 11.60 7.64 36.09
N VAL A 17 10.95 6.49 36.27
CA VAL A 17 10.77 5.50 35.17
C VAL A 17 9.37 5.51 34.53
N LEU A 18 8.46 6.40 34.92
CA LEU A 18 7.08 6.43 34.38
C LEU A 18 6.83 7.43 33.24
N LEU A 19 7.85 8.14 32.75
CA LEU A 19 7.75 8.85 31.46
C LEU A 19 7.98 7.89 30.28
N GLY A 20 7.38 6.70 30.36
CA GLY A 20 7.31 5.75 29.27
C GLY A 20 6.56 6.39 28.12
N SER A 21 7.31 6.97 27.19
CA SER A 21 7.02 7.04 25.76
C SER A 21 5.55 6.84 25.41
N ALA A 22 4.77 7.92 25.39
CA ALA A 22 3.63 7.95 24.48
C ALA A 22 4.24 7.75 23.09
N ALA A 23 4.19 6.52 22.58
CA ALA A 23 4.60 6.22 21.22
C ALA A 23 3.65 6.99 20.31
N TRP A 24 4.12 8.13 19.80
CA TRP A 24 3.44 8.85 18.73
C TRP A 24 3.43 7.90 17.54
N ALA A 25 2.30 7.23 17.30
CA ALA A 25 2.16 6.38 16.15
C ALA A 25 2.41 7.24 14.90
N GLN A 26 3.45 6.93 14.13
CA GLN A 26 3.74 7.66 12.91
C GLN A 26 2.53 7.58 11.98
N GLN A 27 2.00 8.74 11.62
CA GLN A 27 0.92 8.84 10.66
C GLN A 27 1.53 8.75 9.27
N LEU A 28 1.11 7.74 8.51
CA LEU A 28 1.58 7.48 7.14
C LEU A 28 0.49 7.87 6.15
N THR A 29 0.84 8.58 5.08
CA THR A 29 -0.06 8.81 3.96
C THR A 29 0.41 7.99 2.76
N LEU A 30 -0.40 7.04 2.31
CA LEU A 30 -0.18 6.29 1.07
C LEU A 30 -0.74 7.10 -0.12
N ARG A 31 0.13 7.44 -1.06
CA ARG A 31 -0.21 8.12 -2.31
C ARG A 31 -0.49 7.09 -3.39
N VAL A 32 -1.71 7.11 -3.91
CA VAL A 32 -2.22 6.14 -4.89
C VAL A 32 -2.47 6.87 -6.21
N HIS A 33 -1.78 6.50 -7.29
CA HIS A 33 -1.93 7.17 -8.58
C HIS A 33 -2.43 6.23 -9.68
N HIS A 34 -3.38 6.70 -10.50
CA HIS A 34 -3.92 5.92 -11.62
C HIS A 34 -4.45 6.80 -12.76
N PHE A 35 -4.67 6.19 -13.92
CA PHE A 35 -5.01 6.90 -15.15
C PHE A 35 -6.51 7.10 -15.40
N LEU A 36 -7.38 6.33 -14.73
CA LEU A 36 -8.83 6.46 -14.91
C LEU A 36 -9.43 7.72 -14.25
N PRO A 37 -10.54 8.27 -14.78
CA PRO A 37 -11.36 9.25 -14.07
C PRO A 37 -11.94 8.65 -12.78
N ALA A 38 -12.15 9.48 -11.75
CA ALA A 38 -12.64 9.03 -10.44
C ALA A 38 -14.00 8.30 -10.50
N GLN A 39 -14.85 8.65 -11.46
CA GLN A 39 -16.19 8.08 -11.61
C GLN A 39 -16.19 6.69 -12.28
N ALA A 40 -15.07 6.26 -12.85
CA ALA A 40 -14.96 4.96 -13.50
C ALA A 40 -15.13 3.82 -12.50
N SER A 41 -15.49 2.63 -13.00
CA SER A 41 -15.83 1.48 -12.16
C SER A 41 -14.72 1.09 -11.19
N ILE A 42 -13.46 1.04 -11.63
CA ILE A 42 -12.35 0.60 -10.77
C ILE A 42 -12.07 1.60 -9.63
N PRO A 43 -11.87 2.92 -9.89
CA PRO A 43 -11.67 3.87 -8.80
C PRO A 43 -12.83 3.89 -7.80
N ARG A 44 -14.07 3.98 -8.30
CA ARG A 44 -15.27 4.09 -7.48
C ARG A 44 -15.59 2.83 -6.68
N LEU A 45 -15.49 1.65 -7.29
CA LEU A 45 -15.97 0.39 -6.68
C LEU A 45 -14.85 -0.41 -6.02
N VAL A 46 -13.58 -0.11 -6.30
CA VAL A 46 -12.44 -0.87 -5.79
C VAL A 46 -11.48 0.01 -5.00
N ILE A 47 -10.89 1.03 -5.63
CA ILE A 47 -9.80 1.81 -5.01
C ILE A 47 -10.33 2.63 -3.83
N GLU A 48 -11.45 3.34 -3.98
CA GLU A 48 -12.03 4.15 -2.90
C GLU A 48 -12.48 3.29 -1.70
N PRO A 49 -13.22 2.18 -1.87
CA PRO A 49 -13.55 1.29 -0.75
C PRO A 49 -12.31 0.68 -0.07
N TRP A 50 -11.30 0.28 -0.86
CA TRP A 50 -10.03 -0.24 -0.34
C TRP A 50 -9.29 0.82 0.50
N ALA A 51 -9.21 2.05 -0.01
CA ALA A 51 -8.63 3.19 0.69
C ALA A 51 -9.31 3.41 2.05
N LYS A 52 -10.65 3.51 2.05
CA LYS A 52 -11.45 3.67 3.28
C LYS A 52 -11.24 2.52 4.26
N LYS A 53 -11.14 1.28 3.77
CA LYS A 53 -10.89 0.11 4.61
C LYS A 53 -9.52 0.18 5.28
N ILE A 54 -8.47 0.59 4.56
CA ILE A 54 -7.14 0.80 5.15
C ILE A 54 -7.19 1.86 6.25
N GLU A 55 -7.86 3.00 6.00
CA GLU A 55 -7.97 4.05 7.00
C GLU A 55 -8.70 3.57 8.27
N ALA A 56 -9.80 2.83 8.10
CA ALA A 56 -10.58 2.26 9.20
C ALA A 56 -9.79 1.21 9.98
N ASP A 57 -9.24 0.20 9.30
CA ASP A 57 -8.53 -0.92 9.93
C ASP A 57 -7.23 -0.46 10.63
N SER A 58 -6.63 0.62 10.13
CA SER A 58 -5.42 1.19 10.75
C SER A 58 -5.71 2.05 11.98
N GLY A 59 -6.98 2.32 12.31
CA GLY A 59 -7.38 3.28 13.33
C GLY A 59 -6.98 4.71 12.96
N GLY A 60 -6.96 5.04 11.67
CA GLY A 60 -6.57 6.35 11.14
C GLY A 60 -5.06 6.61 11.06
N ARG A 61 -4.22 5.65 11.46
CA ARG A 61 -2.76 5.75 11.38
C ARG A 61 -2.25 5.77 9.94
N ILE A 62 -2.96 5.12 9.03
CA ILE A 62 -2.69 5.16 7.60
C ILE A 62 -3.80 5.98 6.96
N ARG A 63 -3.41 7.04 6.25
CA ARG A 63 -4.26 7.82 5.34
C ARG A 63 -3.99 7.37 3.92
N VAL A 64 -5.00 7.42 3.05
CA VAL A 64 -4.85 7.05 1.64
C VAL A 64 -5.29 8.22 0.77
N GLN A 65 -4.36 8.81 0.04
CA GLN A 65 -4.61 9.91 -0.88
C GLN A 65 -4.60 9.38 -2.32
N VAL A 66 -5.76 9.45 -2.97
CA VAL A 66 -5.94 8.96 -4.34
C VAL A 66 -5.83 10.13 -5.34
N PHE A 67 -4.98 9.94 -6.35
CA PHE A 67 -4.75 10.85 -7.47
C PHE A 67 -5.28 10.19 -8.75
N PRO A 68 -6.51 10.48 -9.17
CA PRO A 68 -7.08 9.94 -10.40
C PRO A 68 -6.58 10.69 -11.65
N ALA A 69 -6.94 10.20 -12.83
CA ALA A 69 -6.83 10.91 -14.11
C ALA A 69 -5.42 11.50 -14.40
N MET A 70 -4.37 10.77 -14.04
CA MET A 70 -2.98 11.23 -14.25
C MET A 70 -2.65 12.58 -13.57
N GLN A 71 -3.29 12.91 -12.44
CA GLN A 71 -3.12 14.20 -11.74
C GLN A 71 -1.68 14.54 -11.34
N LEU A 72 -0.82 13.55 -11.11
CA LEU A 72 0.59 13.77 -10.78
C LEU A 72 1.50 13.81 -12.02
N GLY A 73 0.91 13.79 -13.21
CA GLY A 73 1.62 13.89 -14.49
C GLY A 73 2.14 12.55 -15.03
N GLY A 74 2.75 12.64 -16.21
CA GLY A 74 3.21 11.48 -16.99
C GLY A 74 2.11 10.85 -17.83
N THR A 75 2.34 9.60 -18.23
CA THR A 75 1.45 8.77 -19.07
C THR A 75 1.21 7.40 -18.41
N PRO A 76 0.15 6.66 -18.77
CA PRO A 76 -0.15 5.37 -18.15
C PRO A 76 1.01 4.35 -18.12
N PRO A 77 1.85 4.22 -19.16
CA PRO A 77 3.05 3.36 -19.10
C PRO A 77 4.09 3.77 -18.05
N GLN A 78 4.14 5.05 -17.67
CA GLN A 78 5.11 5.56 -16.69
C GLN A 78 4.68 5.32 -15.24
N LEU A 79 3.44 4.89 -14.98
CA LEU A 79 2.95 4.65 -13.60
C LEU A 79 3.81 3.64 -12.84
N TYR A 80 4.30 2.59 -13.52
CA TYR A 80 5.20 1.64 -12.86
C TYR A 80 6.50 2.30 -12.39
N ASP A 81 7.11 3.13 -13.24
CA ASP A 81 8.36 3.81 -12.88
C ASP A 81 8.13 4.78 -11.73
N GLN A 82 6.96 5.43 -11.66
CA GLN A 82 6.63 6.31 -10.54
C GLN A 82 6.56 5.57 -9.19
N VAL A 83 6.02 4.35 -9.13
CA VAL A 83 6.04 3.58 -7.88
C VAL A 83 7.42 3.00 -7.59
N LYS A 84 8.13 2.52 -8.62
CA LYS A 84 9.49 1.98 -8.48
C LYS A 84 10.47 3.03 -7.95
N ASP A 85 10.37 4.25 -8.46
CA ASP A 85 11.26 5.36 -8.10
C ASP A 85 10.79 6.10 -6.83
N GLY A 86 9.69 5.65 -6.20
CA GLY A 86 9.16 6.21 -4.94
C GLY A 86 8.43 7.54 -5.07
N VAL A 87 8.09 7.95 -6.30
CA VAL A 87 7.29 9.16 -6.57
C VAL A 87 5.89 9.01 -5.96
N VAL A 88 5.33 7.81 -5.99
CA VAL A 88 4.07 7.43 -5.32
C VAL A 88 4.23 6.07 -4.66
N ASP A 89 3.32 5.72 -3.76
CA ASP A 89 3.47 4.52 -2.92
C ASP A 89 2.71 3.33 -3.52
N VAL A 90 1.64 3.60 -4.27
CA VAL A 90 0.82 2.59 -4.96
C VAL A 90 0.37 3.13 -6.32
N VAL A 91 0.29 2.25 -7.31
CA VAL A 91 -0.37 2.56 -8.59
C VAL A 91 -1.38 1.48 -8.97
N TRP A 92 -2.40 1.89 -9.71
CA TRP A 92 -3.24 0.98 -10.46
C TRP A 92 -2.99 1.21 -11.96
N THR A 93 -2.50 0.18 -12.65
CA THR A 93 -2.12 0.24 -14.07
C THR A 93 -2.42 -1.08 -14.79
N VAL A 94 -2.26 -1.09 -16.11
CA VAL A 94 -2.35 -2.27 -16.97
C VAL A 94 -0.93 -2.74 -17.26
N LEU A 95 -0.64 -4.03 -17.03
CA LEU A 95 0.72 -4.58 -17.15
C LEU A 95 1.23 -4.52 -18.59
N GLY A 96 0.35 -4.76 -19.57
CA GLY A 96 0.64 -4.62 -21.01
C GLY A 96 1.10 -3.25 -21.48
N HIS A 97 0.92 -2.18 -20.68
CA HIS A 97 1.50 -0.87 -21.02
C HIS A 97 3.03 -0.86 -20.98
N THR A 98 3.65 -1.83 -20.32
CA THR A 98 5.11 -1.96 -20.21
C THR A 98 5.58 -3.34 -20.65
N PRO A 99 5.62 -3.63 -21.97
CA PRO A 99 6.04 -4.92 -22.49
C PRO A 99 7.46 -5.32 -22.04
N GLY A 100 7.65 -6.60 -21.78
CA GLY A 100 8.89 -7.20 -21.31
C GLY A 100 9.15 -7.07 -19.80
N ARG A 101 8.35 -6.28 -19.06
CA ARG A 101 8.55 -6.10 -17.61
C ARG A 101 7.90 -7.20 -16.76
N PHE A 102 6.80 -7.78 -17.24
CA PHE A 102 6.03 -8.77 -16.49
C PHE A 102 5.80 -10.06 -17.30
N PRO A 103 6.86 -10.77 -17.72
CA PRO A 103 6.75 -11.89 -18.66
C PRO A 103 5.82 -13.01 -18.18
N LYS A 104 5.72 -13.26 -16.87
CA LYS A 104 4.76 -14.24 -16.32
C LYS A 104 3.31 -13.78 -16.50
N MET A 105 3.04 -12.50 -16.35
CA MET A 105 1.69 -11.94 -16.47
C MET A 105 1.27 -11.71 -17.92
N GLU A 106 2.22 -11.42 -18.82
CA GLU A 106 1.97 -11.23 -20.25
C GLU A 106 1.31 -12.44 -20.91
N VAL A 107 1.53 -13.66 -20.39
CA VAL A 107 0.82 -14.86 -20.84
C VAL A 107 -0.70 -14.67 -20.77
N PHE A 108 -1.20 -14.01 -19.73
CA PHE A 108 -2.63 -13.76 -19.53
C PHE A 108 -3.20 -12.63 -20.41
N GLU A 109 -2.35 -11.94 -21.17
CA GLU A 109 -2.76 -10.91 -22.14
C GLU A 109 -2.77 -11.43 -23.59
N LEU A 110 -2.37 -12.69 -23.82
CA LEU A 110 -2.39 -13.28 -25.15
C LEU A 110 -3.82 -13.43 -25.70
N PRO A 111 -4.03 -13.27 -27.02
CA PRO A 111 -5.31 -13.53 -27.64
C PRO A 111 -5.82 -14.94 -27.30
N PHE A 112 -7.11 -15.04 -26.98
CA PHE A 112 -7.83 -16.30 -26.74
C PHE A 112 -7.38 -17.14 -25.53
N ILE A 113 -6.55 -16.62 -24.62
CA ILE A 113 -6.19 -17.34 -23.38
C ILE A 113 -7.32 -17.34 -22.34
N ALA A 114 -8.11 -16.26 -22.31
CA ALA A 114 -9.25 -16.15 -21.43
C ALA A 114 -10.44 -16.93 -22.02
N PRO A 115 -11.13 -17.78 -21.23
CA PRO A 115 -12.29 -18.51 -21.74
C PRO A 115 -13.39 -17.54 -22.21
N SER A 116 -14.27 -17.97 -23.10
CA SER A 116 -15.42 -17.18 -23.55
C SER A 116 -16.67 -17.58 -22.76
N HIS A 117 -16.77 -17.18 -21.48
CA HIS A 117 -17.95 -17.44 -20.65
C HIS A 117 -18.18 -16.35 -19.59
N GLU A 118 -19.34 -16.37 -18.93
CA GLU A 118 -19.73 -15.32 -17.97
C GLU A 118 -18.78 -15.17 -16.77
N ARG A 119 -18.07 -16.23 -16.35
CA ARG A 119 -17.12 -16.17 -15.22
C ARG A 119 -15.66 -16.04 -15.66
N THR A 120 -15.40 -15.53 -16.86
CA THR A 120 -14.04 -15.41 -17.38
C THR A 120 -13.12 -14.61 -16.46
N ALA A 121 -13.61 -13.52 -15.87
CA ALA A 121 -12.82 -12.75 -14.91
C ALA A 121 -12.39 -13.60 -13.71
N GLU A 122 -13.31 -14.37 -13.11
CA GLU A 122 -13.02 -15.23 -11.96
C GLU A 122 -11.99 -16.32 -12.30
N VAL A 123 -12.22 -17.05 -13.39
CA VAL A 123 -11.34 -18.15 -13.81
C VAL A 123 -9.95 -17.64 -14.16
N THR A 124 -9.84 -16.56 -14.95
CA THR A 124 -8.54 -15.99 -15.34
C THR A 124 -7.82 -15.39 -14.13
N SER A 125 -8.52 -14.73 -13.19
CA SER A 125 -7.91 -14.22 -11.96
C SER A 125 -7.36 -15.34 -11.08
N LYS A 126 -8.11 -16.45 -10.91
CA LYS A 126 -7.63 -17.61 -10.16
C LYS A 126 -6.42 -18.25 -10.83
N ALA A 127 -6.47 -18.43 -12.16
CA ALA A 127 -5.35 -18.99 -12.92
C ALA A 127 -4.10 -18.10 -12.81
N ALA A 128 -4.25 -16.77 -12.88
CA ALA A 128 -3.15 -15.83 -12.68
C ALA A 128 -2.56 -15.92 -11.27
N TRP A 129 -3.41 -16.04 -10.24
CA TRP A 129 -2.96 -16.21 -8.86
C TRP A 129 -2.18 -17.51 -8.64
N ASP A 130 -2.66 -18.62 -9.20
CA ASP A 130 -2.02 -19.93 -9.04
C ASP A 130 -0.71 -20.05 -9.85
N TYR A 131 -0.55 -19.27 -10.93
CA TYR A 131 0.63 -19.30 -11.81
C TYR A 131 1.76 -18.33 -11.41
N ALA A 132 1.40 -17.15 -10.90
CA ALA A 132 2.34 -16.07 -10.55
C ALA A 132 3.22 -16.44 -9.36
#